data_AF-A0A2U9AXT9-F1
#
_entry.id   AF-A0A2U9AXT9-F1
#
_cell.length_a   1.000
_cell.length_b   1.000
_cell.length_c   1.000
_cell.angle_alpha   90.00
_cell.angle_beta   90.00
_cell.angle_gamma   90.00
#
_symmetry.space_group_name_H-M   'P 1'
#
loop_
_entity.id
_entity.type
_entity.pdbx_description
1 polymer ?
#
loop_
_entity_poly.entity_id
_entity_poly.type
_entity_poly.pdbx_seq_one_letter_code
_entity_poly.pdbx_strand_id
1 'polypeptide(L)'
;MANIGRLSTKDAVLFLCDMQEKFRPNIFQFTNIVSNAARLLQASRVLGIPAILTEQYPKGLGPTVPELGAGELTAHAKTSFTMMIEEVEKELQALGNPKQAILCGIEAHACIACTTFDLLEKGVEVHIVADAVSSRSRAELTSPPQRLFCCS
;
A
#
# COMPACT_ATOMS: atom_id res chain seq x y z
N MET A 1 -1.45 -12.69 -24.61
CA MET A 1 -0.63 -11.47 -24.81
C MET A 1 -0.28 -10.95 -23.42
N ALA A 2 0.98 -10.55 -23.18
CA ALA A 2 1.33 -9.88 -21.93
C ALA A 2 0.66 -8.50 -21.91
N ASN A 3 -0.20 -8.25 -20.92
CA ASN A 3 -0.77 -6.92 -20.70
C ASN A 3 0.30 -6.07 -20.02
N ILE A 4 0.62 -4.90 -20.57
CA ILE A 4 1.75 -4.06 -20.10
C ILE A 4 1.45 -3.42 -18.74
N GLY A 5 0.18 -3.38 -18.35
CA GLY A 5 -0.28 -2.79 -17.10
C GLY A 5 -0.04 -1.28 -17.06
N ARG A 6 -0.78 -0.54 -17.87
CA ARG A 6 -0.62 0.91 -17.96
C ARG A 6 -1.60 1.59 -17.01
N LEU A 7 -1.07 2.28 -16.01
CA LEU A 7 -1.87 2.98 -15.01
C LEU A 7 -2.82 4.01 -15.64
N SER A 8 -4.08 3.96 -15.21
CA SER A 8 -5.16 4.88 -15.55
C SER A 8 -5.65 5.56 -14.28
N THR A 9 -5.63 6.89 -14.25
CA THR A 9 -6.04 7.64 -13.05
C THR A 9 -7.52 7.47 -12.70
N LYS A 10 -8.36 7.06 -13.65
CA LYS A 10 -9.82 6.90 -13.44
C LYS A 10 -10.22 5.53 -12.89
N ASP A 11 -9.32 4.57 -12.93
CA ASP A 11 -9.58 3.16 -12.59
C ASP A 11 -8.59 2.64 -11.55
N ALA A 12 -7.87 3.55 -10.90
CA ALA A 12 -6.86 3.26 -9.91
C ALA A 12 -7.31 3.64 -8.50
N VAL A 13 -6.81 2.91 -7.52
CA VAL A 13 -6.89 3.26 -6.10
C VAL A 13 -5.50 3.14 -5.48
N LEU A 14 -5.15 4.07 -4.60
CA LEU A 14 -3.91 4.03 -3.83
C LEU A 14 -4.14 3.31 -2.49
N PHE A 15 -3.33 2.31 -2.20
CA PHE A 15 -3.27 1.64 -0.91
C PHE A 15 -2.04 2.11 -0.12
N LEU A 16 -2.30 2.63 1.09
CA LEU A 16 -1.31 3.04 2.07
C LEU A 16 -1.27 1.99 3.19
N CYS A 17 -0.26 1.13 3.17
CA CYS A 17 -0.19 -0.05 4.03
C CYS A 17 0.65 0.20 5.30
N ASP A 18 -0.01 0.29 6.45
CA ASP A 18 0.56 0.06 7.78
C ASP A 18 1.81 0.89 8.15
N MET A 19 1.94 2.12 7.62
CA MET A 19 3.05 3.04 7.91
C MET A 19 2.93 3.68 9.30
N GLN A 20 3.15 2.89 10.34
CA GLN A 20 2.87 3.26 11.73
C GLN A 20 4.11 3.58 12.56
N GLU A 21 3.92 4.36 13.63
CA GLU A 21 4.96 4.90 14.50
C GLU A 21 5.97 3.85 15.01
N LYS A 22 5.51 2.68 15.48
CA LYS A 22 6.42 1.69 16.08
C LYS A 22 7.27 0.92 15.08
N PHE A 23 7.04 1.10 13.78
CA PHE A 23 7.90 0.51 12.74
C PHE A 23 9.15 1.32 12.45
N ARG A 24 9.18 2.62 12.84
CA ARG A 24 10.32 3.53 12.62
C ARG A 24 11.70 2.92 12.88
N PRO A 25 11.97 2.26 14.04
CA PRO A 25 13.33 1.78 14.33
C PRO A 25 13.72 0.52 13.58
N ASN A 26 12.75 -0.23 13.05
CA ASN A 26 12.97 -1.58 12.56
C ASN A 26 12.91 -1.69 11.04
N ILE A 27 12.34 -0.71 10.35
CA ILE A 27 12.22 -0.74 8.88
C ILE A 27 13.41 -0.05 8.22
N PHE A 28 13.99 -0.73 7.24
CA PHE A 28 15.07 -0.18 6.43
C PHE A 28 14.58 1.07 5.67
N GLN A 29 15.29 2.19 5.85
CA GLN A 29 14.96 3.47 5.19
C GLN A 29 13.52 3.98 5.44
N PHE A 30 12.95 3.73 6.62
CA PHE A 30 11.57 4.13 6.97
C PHE A 30 11.25 5.59 6.62
N THR A 31 12.12 6.55 6.96
CA THR A 31 11.91 7.97 6.65
C THR A 31 11.80 8.22 5.14
N ASN A 32 12.61 7.54 4.33
CA ASN A 32 12.60 7.72 2.88
C ASN A 32 11.31 7.16 2.27
N ILE A 33 10.90 5.95 2.66
CA ILE A 33 9.68 5.35 2.12
C ILE A 33 8.42 6.13 2.53
N VAL A 34 8.36 6.68 3.74
CA VAL A 34 7.25 7.54 4.18
C VAL A 34 7.24 8.83 3.37
N SER A 35 8.41 9.45 3.13
CA SER A 35 8.50 10.64 2.29
C SER A 35 8.05 10.37 0.85
N ASN A 36 8.36 9.21 0.30
CA ASN A 36 7.94 8.83 -1.05
C ASN A 36 6.45 8.50 -1.10
N ALA A 37 5.92 7.77 -0.13
CA ALA A 37 4.50 7.50 0.00
C ALA A 37 3.67 8.79 0.18
N ALA A 38 4.18 9.78 0.94
CA ALA A 38 3.55 11.09 1.08
C ALA A 38 3.48 11.85 -0.25
N ARG A 39 4.56 11.81 -1.06
CA ARG A 39 4.55 12.38 -2.42
C ARG A 39 3.54 11.68 -3.31
N LEU A 40 3.43 10.36 -3.20
CA LEU A 40 2.45 9.57 -3.93
C LEU A 40 1.02 9.94 -3.55
N LEU A 41 0.74 10.09 -2.26
CA LEU A 41 -0.57 10.52 -1.77
C LEU A 41 -0.91 11.93 -2.28
N GLN A 42 0.04 12.86 -2.27
CA GLN A 42 -0.17 14.20 -2.85
C GLN A 42 -0.44 14.12 -4.36
N ALA A 43 0.30 13.31 -5.10
CA ALA A 43 0.06 13.11 -6.53
C ALA A 43 -1.33 12.50 -6.79
N SER A 44 -1.73 11.50 -6.00
CA SER A 44 -3.06 10.88 -6.09
C SER A 44 -4.18 11.89 -5.87
N ARG A 45 -4.05 12.80 -4.89
CA ARG A 45 -5.01 13.89 -4.67
C ARG A 45 -5.13 14.81 -5.89
N VAL A 46 -4.00 15.20 -6.49
CA VAL A 46 -4.00 16.06 -7.70
C VAL A 46 -4.64 15.35 -8.89
N LEU A 47 -4.42 14.03 -9.01
CA LEU A 47 -4.92 13.22 -10.12
C LEU A 47 -6.36 12.70 -9.90
N GLY A 48 -6.95 12.93 -8.72
CA GLY A 48 -8.27 12.43 -8.35
C GLY A 48 -8.31 10.91 -8.11
N ILE A 49 -7.17 10.30 -7.77
CA ILE A 49 -7.09 8.88 -7.42
C ILE A 49 -7.47 8.71 -5.94
N PRO A 50 -8.50 7.93 -5.60
CA PRO A 50 -8.87 7.68 -4.20
C PRO A 50 -7.78 6.90 -3.47
N ALA A 51 -7.68 7.09 -2.15
CA ALA A 51 -6.71 6.41 -1.31
C ALA A 51 -7.36 5.70 -0.13
N ILE A 52 -6.89 4.48 0.17
CA ILE A 52 -7.32 3.65 1.30
C ILE A 52 -6.12 3.46 2.23
N LEU A 53 -6.33 3.68 3.53
CA LEU A 53 -5.31 3.57 4.57
C LEU A 53 -5.65 2.43 5.53
N THR A 54 -4.67 1.58 5.83
CA THR A 54 -4.80 0.57 6.90
C THR A 54 -3.77 0.74 8.00
N GLU A 55 -4.14 0.26 9.18
CA GLU A 55 -3.25 0.16 10.34
C GLU A 55 -3.28 -1.26 10.90
N GLN A 56 -2.10 -1.90 10.97
CA GLN A 56 -1.95 -3.18 11.63
C GLN A 56 -1.93 -2.97 13.15
N TYR A 57 -2.88 -3.56 13.87
CA TYR A 57 -2.98 -3.56 15.33
C TYR A 57 -2.56 -2.22 15.98
N PRO A 58 -3.24 -1.10 15.69
CA PRO A 58 -2.79 0.24 16.08
C PRO A 58 -2.65 0.43 17.60
N LYS A 59 -3.41 -0.33 18.41
CA LYS A 59 -3.24 -0.38 19.87
C LYS A 59 -1.81 -0.77 20.28
N GLY A 60 -1.19 -1.69 19.54
CA GLY A 60 0.16 -2.18 19.81
C GLY A 60 1.23 -1.51 18.98
N LEU A 61 0.96 -1.13 17.73
CA LEU A 61 1.94 -0.60 16.77
C LEU A 61 1.89 0.92 16.60
N GLY A 62 0.95 1.58 17.26
CA GLY A 62 0.74 3.03 17.16
C GLY A 62 -0.06 3.42 15.92
N PRO A 63 -0.41 4.71 15.78
CA PRO A 63 -1.10 5.21 14.62
C PRO A 63 -0.15 5.33 13.42
N THR A 64 -0.73 5.59 12.27
CA THR A 64 -0.03 6.05 11.06
C THR A 64 0.81 7.29 11.36
N VAL A 65 2.00 7.36 10.78
CA VAL A 65 2.93 8.46 11.00
C VAL A 65 2.39 9.78 10.40
N PRO A 66 2.48 10.90 11.12
CA PRO A 66 1.92 12.18 10.67
C PRO A 66 2.59 12.71 9.40
N GLU A 67 3.86 12.37 9.16
CA GLU A 67 4.63 12.76 7.96
C GLU A 67 4.05 12.19 6.66
N LEU A 68 3.26 11.11 6.74
CA LEU A 68 2.53 10.60 5.58
C LEU A 68 1.48 11.62 5.08
N GLY A 69 1.00 12.48 5.98
CA GLY A 69 0.01 13.51 5.67
C GLY A 69 -1.37 12.94 5.35
N ALA A 70 -1.71 11.75 5.83
CA ALA A 70 -2.97 11.03 5.57
C ALA A 70 -4.07 11.31 6.60
N GLY A 71 -3.99 12.44 7.32
CA GLY A 71 -4.86 12.72 8.47
C GLY A 71 -6.35 12.92 8.13
N GLU A 72 -6.68 13.14 6.86
CA GLU A 72 -8.07 13.23 6.38
C GLU A 72 -8.65 11.88 5.93
N LEU A 73 -7.84 10.84 5.82
CA LEU A 73 -8.28 9.50 5.45
C LEU A 73 -8.77 8.73 6.67
N THR A 74 -9.78 7.89 6.47
CA THR A 74 -10.21 6.92 7.49
C THR A 74 -9.21 5.77 7.52
N ALA A 75 -8.56 5.55 8.66
CA ALA A 75 -7.68 4.42 8.86
C ALA A 75 -8.48 3.16 9.23
N HIS A 76 -8.35 2.11 8.43
CA HIS A 76 -8.96 0.80 8.71
C HIS A 76 -8.02 -0.06 9.54
N ALA A 77 -8.38 -0.26 10.81
CA ALA A 77 -7.62 -1.08 11.73
C ALA A 77 -7.81 -2.57 11.43
N LYS A 78 -6.72 -3.33 11.35
CA LYS A 78 -6.74 -4.77 11.06
C LYS A 78 -5.74 -5.56 11.90
N THR A 79 -5.96 -6.87 12.00
CA THR A 79 -4.98 -7.82 12.53
C THR A 79 -4.50 -8.82 11.48
N SER A 80 -5.24 -8.96 10.37
CA SER A 80 -4.82 -9.74 9.20
C SER A 80 -3.69 -9.04 8.45
N PHE A 81 -2.78 -9.80 7.84
CA PHE A 81 -1.69 -9.21 7.05
C PHE A 81 -2.22 -8.50 5.80
N THR A 82 -3.14 -9.12 5.07
CA THR A 82 -3.78 -8.48 3.91
C THR A 82 -4.59 -7.24 4.29
N MET A 83 -4.57 -6.22 3.44
CA MET A 83 -5.46 -5.05 3.53
C MET A 83 -6.90 -5.37 3.11
N MET A 84 -7.16 -6.52 2.49
CA MET A 84 -8.47 -6.91 1.96
C MET A 84 -9.43 -7.42 3.05
N ILE A 85 -9.66 -6.59 4.06
CA ILE A 85 -10.68 -6.80 5.10
C ILE A 85 -12.04 -6.30 4.62
N GLU A 86 -13.11 -6.71 5.31
CA GLU A 86 -14.50 -6.43 4.90
C GLU A 86 -14.76 -4.92 4.72
N GLU A 87 -14.20 -4.07 5.58
CA GLU A 87 -14.32 -2.61 5.52
C GLU A 87 -13.66 -2.02 4.27
N VAL A 88 -12.48 -2.53 3.91
CA VAL A 88 -11.75 -2.13 2.70
C VAL A 88 -12.47 -2.62 1.46
N GLU A 89 -13.02 -3.84 1.47
CA GLU A 89 -13.83 -4.35 0.37
C GLU A 89 -15.10 -3.51 0.15
N LYS A 90 -15.77 -3.07 1.22
CA LYS A 90 -16.92 -2.17 1.15
C LYS A 90 -16.53 -0.82 0.56
N GLU A 91 -15.39 -0.27 0.95
CA GLU A 91 -14.89 1.00 0.40
C GLU A 91 -14.54 0.86 -1.09
N LEU A 92 -13.88 -0.24 -1.50
CA LEU A 92 -13.61 -0.52 -2.91
C LEU A 92 -14.90 -0.64 -3.73
N GLN A 93 -15.94 -1.28 -3.19
CA GLN A 93 -17.25 -1.35 -3.83
C GLN A 93 -17.88 0.04 -3.98
N ALA A 94 -17.79 0.89 -2.95
CA ALA A 94 -18.28 2.27 -3.00
C ALA A 94 -17.52 3.13 -4.03
N LEU A 95 -16.25 2.83 -4.27
CA LEU A 95 -15.42 3.45 -5.31
C LEU A 95 -15.65 2.87 -6.72
N GLY A 96 -16.56 1.91 -6.88
CA GLY A 96 -16.89 1.31 -8.19
C GLY A 96 -16.00 0.13 -8.59
N ASN A 97 -15.30 -0.49 -7.64
CA ASN A 97 -14.34 -1.59 -7.84
C ASN A 97 -13.25 -1.26 -8.87
N PRO A 98 -12.33 -0.33 -8.53
CA PRO A 98 -11.20 0.02 -9.39
C PRO A 98 -10.42 -1.21 -9.86
N LYS A 99 -10.00 -1.22 -11.13
CA LYS A 99 -9.26 -2.35 -11.72
C LYS A 99 -7.76 -2.29 -11.48
N GLN A 100 -7.25 -1.16 -10.99
CA GLN A 100 -5.84 -0.96 -10.70
C GLN A 100 -5.62 -0.58 -9.24
N ALA A 101 -4.61 -1.17 -8.62
CA ALA A 101 -4.21 -0.86 -7.26
C ALA A 101 -2.75 -0.42 -7.23
N ILE A 102 -2.48 0.76 -6.70
CA ILE A 102 -1.14 1.27 -6.44
C ILE A 102 -0.82 0.95 -4.98
N LEU A 103 0.22 0.16 -4.72
CA LEU A 103 0.57 -0.27 -3.35
C LEU A 103 1.85 0.39 -2.87
N CYS A 104 1.80 0.96 -1.67
CA CYS A 104 2.96 1.43 -0.92
C CYS A 104 2.79 1.16 0.58
N GLY A 105 3.90 1.11 1.32
CA GLY A 105 3.91 0.84 2.76
C GLY A 105 4.74 -0.39 3.15
N ILE A 106 4.35 -1.04 4.25
CA ILE A 106 5.15 -2.08 4.91
C ILE A 106 4.26 -3.21 5.47
N GLU A 107 4.77 -4.42 5.73
CA GLU A 107 6.09 -4.92 5.32
C GLU A 107 5.99 -5.60 3.94
N ALA A 108 7.00 -5.41 3.08
CA ALA A 108 7.00 -5.87 1.69
C ALA A 108 6.66 -7.37 1.53
N HIS A 109 7.24 -8.20 2.40
CA HIS A 109 7.09 -9.66 2.37
C HIS A 109 5.84 -10.18 3.10
N ALA A 110 5.16 -9.33 3.85
CA ALA A 110 3.99 -9.69 4.65
C ALA A 110 2.76 -8.96 4.13
N CYS A 111 2.40 -7.82 4.70
CA CYS A 111 1.17 -7.11 4.37
C CYS A 111 1.07 -6.74 2.88
N ILE A 112 2.16 -6.24 2.28
CA ILE A 112 2.17 -5.89 0.85
C ILE A 112 2.02 -7.14 -0.02
N ALA A 113 2.78 -8.22 0.25
CA ALA A 113 2.72 -9.46 -0.51
C ALA A 113 1.34 -10.13 -0.43
N CYS A 114 0.79 -10.30 0.78
CA CYS A 114 -0.54 -10.88 0.99
C CYS A 114 -1.63 -10.06 0.30
N THR A 115 -1.61 -8.73 0.46
CA THR A 115 -2.57 -7.85 -0.23
C THR A 115 -2.44 -7.97 -1.74
N THR A 116 -1.22 -8.08 -2.25
CA THR A 116 -1.02 -8.23 -3.70
C THR A 116 -1.59 -9.55 -4.21
N PHE A 117 -1.39 -10.66 -3.51
CA PHE A 117 -1.96 -11.95 -3.91
C PHE A 117 -3.49 -11.89 -3.96
N ASP A 118 -4.13 -11.34 -2.93
CA ASP A 118 -5.60 -11.23 -2.89
C ASP A 118 -6.15 -10.35 -4.02
N LEU A 119 -5.47 -9.23 -4.33
CA LEU A 119 -5.83 -8.35 -5.43
C LEU A 119 -5.67 -9.04 -6.80
N LEU A 120 -4.56 -9.76 -7.00
CA LEU A 120 -4.32 -10.53 -8.23
C LEU A 120 -5.34 -11.65 -8.41
N GLU A 121 -5.71 -12.37 -7.35
CA GLU A 121 -6.76 -13.39 -7.38
C GLU A 121 -8.13 -12.81 -7.77
N LYS A 122 -8.40 -11.55 -7.38
CA LYS A 122 -9.59 -10.79 -7.79
C LYS A 122 -9.48 -10.18 -9.19
N GLY A 123 -8.37 -10.40 -9.90
CA GLY A 123 -8.12 -9.88 -11.24
C GLY A 123 -7.84 -8.37 -11.28
N VAL A 124 -7.42 -7.79 -10.16
CA VAL A 124 -6.96 -6.40 -10.07
C VAL A 124 -5.50 -6.33 -10.52
N GLU A 125 -5.18 -5.33 -11.34
CA GLU A 125 -3.82 -5.04 -11.75
C GLU A 125 -3.08 -4.29 -10.64
N VAL A 126 -1.93 -4.81 -10.21
CA VAL A 126 -1.21 -4.29 -9.04
C VAL A 126 0.09 -3.62 -9.45
N HIS A 127 0.28 -2.37 -9.03
CA HIS A 127 1.50 -1.58 -9.19
C HIS A 127 2.14 -1.35 -7.82
N ILE A 128 3.23 -2.04 -7.53
CA ILE A 128 3.98 -1.83 -6.30
C ILE A 128 5.02 -0.74 -6.52
N VAL A 129 4.98 0.29 -5.67
CA VAL A 129 5.86 1.45 -5.78
C VAL A 129 7.13 1.15 -4.99
N ALA A 130 8.15 0.65 -5.69
CA ALA A 130 9.36 0.07 -5.10
C ALA A 130 10.07 0.99 -4.10
N ASP A 131 10.12 2.28 -4.39
CA ASP A 131 10.76 3.29 -3.54
C ASP A 131 9.88 3.78 -2.38
N ALA A 132 8.64 3.30 -2.29
CA ALA A 132 7.70 3.55 -1.19
C ALA A 132 7.29 2.25 -0.46
N VAL A 133 8.05 1.17 -0.65
CA VAL A 133 7.85 -0.12 0.04
C VAL A 133 9.13 -0.55 0.72
N SER A 134 9.02 -1.07 1.96
CA SER A 134 10.18 -1.60 2.69
C SER A 134 9.86 -2.79 3.59
N SER A 135 10.90 -3.37 4.17
CA SER A 135 10.87 -4.44 5.19
C SER A 135 11.96 -4.16 6.24
N ARG A 136 12.12 -5.05 7.22
CA ARG A 136 13.11 -4.86 8.28
C ARG A 136 14.54 -5.02 7.79
N SER A 137 14.76 -6.00 6.90
CA SER A 137 16.07 -6.22 6.30
C SER A 137 16.07 -5.93 4.80
N ARG A 138 17.23 -5.50 4.28
CA ARG A 138 17.42 -5.34 2.83
C ARG A 138 17.31 -6.67 2.07
N ALA A 139 17.61 -7.79 2.73
CA ALA A 139 17.45 -9.11 2.13
C ALA A 139 15.96 -9.44 1.88
N GLU A 140 15.08 -9.04 2.81
CA GLU A 140 13.62 -9.19 2.67
C GLU A 140 12.98 -8.33 1.58
N LEU A 141 13.68 -7.29 1.10
CA LEU A 141 13.26 -6.51 -0.08
C LEU A 141 13.49 -7.27 -1.39
N THR A 142 14.47 -8.18 -1.42
CA THR A 142 14.83 -8.98 -2.60
C THR A 142 14.14 -10.34 -2.66
N SER A 143 13.53 -10.77 -1.56
CA SER A 143 12.77 -12.02 -1.43
C SER A 143 11.25 -11.97 -1.71
N PRO A 144 10.57 -10.83 -1.91
CA PRO A 144 9.22 -10.86 -2.48
C PRO A 144 9.34 -11.56 -3.83
N PRO A 145 8.38 -12.41 -4.26
CA PRO A 145 8.53 -13.09 -5.52
C PRO A 145 8.87 -12.05 -6.58
N GLN A 146 10.02 -12.20 -7.23
CA GLN A 146 10.64 -11.22 -8.14
C GLN A 146 9.70 -10.74 -9.25
N ARG A 147 8.53 -11.38 -9.40
CA ARG A 147 7.39 -11.00 -10.24
C ARG A 147 6.59 -9.78 -9.75
N LEU A 148 6.76 -9.31 -8.52
CA LEU A 148 5.91 -8.26 -7.92
C LEU A 148 6.40 -6.83 -8.15
N PHE A 149 7.70 -6.62 -8.36
CA PHE A 149 8.27 -5.29 -8.59
C PHE A 149 8.50 -5.10 -10.09
N CYS A 150 7.52 -4.53 -10.78
CA CYS A 150 7.63 -4.20 -12.20
C CYS A 150 7.59 -2.68 -12.36
N CYS A 151 8.64 -1.98 -11.89
CA CYS A 151 9.02 -0.64 -12.34
C CYS A 151 10.38 -0.27 -11.75
N SER A 152 11.40 -0.26 -12.60
CA SER A 152 12.71 0.38 -12.40
C SER A 152 13.13 0.96 -13.74
#